data_AF-A0A2M8P8R9-F1
#
_entry.id   AF-A0A2M8P8R9-F1
#
_cell.length_a   1.000
_cell.length_b   1.000
_cell.length_c   1.000
_cell.angle_alpha   90.00
_cell.angle_beta   90.00
_cell.angle_gamma   90.00
#
_symmetry.space_group_name_H-M   'P 1'
#
loop_
_entity.id
_entity.type
_entity.pdbx_description
1 polymer ?
#
loop_
_entity_poly.entity_id
_entity_poly.type
_entity_poly.pdbx_seq_one_letter_code
_entity_poly.pdbx_strand_id
1 'polypeptide(L)'
;LLGVPMHIKGQVIGVLEALNKRTGDWTEEDAHYATILASHAAVAIQNARQTEALRKAYAELDKLDKLKTDFIAVASHELRTPLSVILGYASFLMEDTEGEVSELASAVLNSALQLRSLIEDMTNLRFLHQG
;
A
#
# COMPACT_ATOMS: atom_id res chain seq x y z
N LEU A 1 -31.26 31.12 17.97
CA LEU A 1 -30.25 30.21 17.42
C LEU A 1 -29.24 31.07 16.67
N LEU A 2 -27.95 30.79 16.81
CA LEU A 2 -26.90 31.44 16.05
C LEU A 2 -26.12 30.35 15.31
N GLY A 3 -26.05 30.43 13.99
CA GLY A 3 -25.27 29.54 13.15
C GLY A 3 -24.19 30.33 12.42
N VAL A 4 -22.96 29.82 12.42
CA VAL A 4 -21.84 30.41 11.69
C VAL A 4 -21.15 29.36 10.83
N PRO A 5 -20.77 29.71 9.59
CA PRO A 5 -20.13 28.76 8.68
C PRO A 5 -18.70 28.43 9.13
N MET A 6 -18.32 27.17 8.93
CA MET A 6 -16.96 26.67 9.14
C MET A 6 -16.23 26.68 7.79
N HIS A 7 -15.28 27.60 7.60
CA HIS A 7 -14.59 27.79 6.33
C HIS A 7 -13.17 27.20 6.33
N ILE A 8 -12.78 26.62 5.19
CA ILE A 8 -11.39 26.32 4.85
C ILE A 8 -11.12 26.76 3.42
N LYS A 9 -10.09 27.59 3.22
CA LYS A 9 -9.65 28.07 1.89
C LYS A 9 -10.81 28.57 1.00
N GLY A 10 -11.78 29.27 1.60
CA GLY A 10 -12.95 29.80 0.90
C GLY A 10 -14.12 28.83 0.71
N GLN A 11 -14.00 27.56 1.12
CA GLN A 11 -15.08 26.57 1.07
C GLN A 11 -15.70 26.36 2.44
N VAL A 12 -17.04 26.32 2.51
CA VAL A 12 -17.77 25.92 3.72
C VAL A 12 -17.73 24.40 3.85
N ILE A 13 -17.22 23.90 4.98
CA ILE A 13 -17.11 22.46 5.28
C ILE A 13 -18.10 21.98 6.35
N GLY A 14 -18.86 22.92 6.94
CA GLY A 14 -19.83 22.67 7.99
C GLY A 14 -20.39 23.98 8.57
N VAL A 15 -21.21 23.86 9.61
CA VAL A 15 -21.79 24.98 10.36
C VAL A 15 -21.60 24.69 11.85
N LEU A 16 -21.18 25.71 12.60
CA LEU A 16 -21.16 25.69 14.06
C LEU A 16 -22.43 26.40 14.55
N GLU A 17 -23.24 25.70 15.34
CA GLU A 17 -24.50 26.21 15.87
C GLU A 17 -24.44 26.38 17.38
N ALA A 18 -24.94 27.51 17.85
CA ALA A 18 -25.19 27.80 19.25
C ALA A 18 -26.70 27.98 19.48
N LEU A 19 -27.21 27.26 20.47
CA LEU A 19 -28.63 27.19 20.82
C LEU A 19 -28.85 27.70 22.24
N ASN A 20 -30.08 28.13 22.53
CA ASN A 20 -30.54 28.43 23.90
C ASN A 20 -29.63 29.43 24.65
N LYS A 21 -29.44 30.64 24.10
CA LYS A 21 -28.76 31.72 24.81
C LYS A 21 -29.50 31.99 26.13
N ARG A 22 -28.77 32.00 27.25
CA ARG A 22 -29.36 32.07 28.59
C ARG A 22 -29.95 33.44 28.91
N THR A 23 -29.37 34.51 28.38
CA THR A 23 -29.79 35.89 28.62
C THR A 23 -29.54 36.78 27.40
N GLY A 24 -30.50 37.66 27.09
CA GLY A 24 -30.43 38.59 25.97
C GLY A 24 -30.56 37.92 24.60
N ASP A 25 -30.61 38.74 23.56
CA ASP A 25 -30.64 38.29 22.17
C ASP A 25 -29.22 38.02 21.65
N TRP A 26 -29.13 37.28 20.54
CA TRP A 26 -27.86 37.10 19.83
C TRP A 26 -27.39 38.44 19.25
N THR A 27 -26.15 38.80 19.51
CA THR A 27 -25.53 40.05 19.05
C THR A 27 -24.53 39.78 17.93
N GLU A 28 -24.11 40.84 17.23
CA GLU A 28 -23.02 40.75 16.25
C GLU A 28 -21.70 40.33 16.90
N GLU A 29 -21.47 40.70 18.15
CA GLU A 29 -20.30 40.29 18.93
C GLU A 29 -20.31 38.77 19.18
N ASP A 30 -21.47 38.18 19.52
CA ASP A 30 -21.58 36.72 19.63
C ASP A 30 -21.26 36.04 18.29
N ALA A 31 -21.79 36.58 17.18
CA ALA A 31 -21.54 36.06 15.83
C ALA A 31 -20.05 36.16 15.46
N HIS A 32 -19.38 37.25 15.85
CA HIS A 32 -17.95 37.45 15.64
C HIS A 32 -17.12 36.40 16.38
N TYR A 33 -17.36 36.21 17.69
CA TYR A 33 -16.65 35.19 18.47
C TYR A 33 -16.94 33.77 18.00
N ALA A 34 -18.21 33.47 17.69
CA ALA A 34 -18.59 32.18 17.13
C ALA A 34 -17.87 31.92 15.80
N THR A 35 -17.72 32.93 14.94
CA THR A 35 -17.01 32.80 13.64
C THR A 35 -15.53 32.47 13.83
N ILE A 36 -14.87 33.07 14.84
CA ILE A 36 -13.48 32.74 15.19
C ILE A 36 -13.37 31.29 15.66
N LEU A 37 -14.27 30.85 16.53
CA LEU A 37 -14.31 29.46 17.00
C LEU A 37 -14.60 28.48 15.85
N ALA A 38 -15.54 28.82 14.98
CA ALA A 38 -15.89 28.02 13.80
C ALA A 38 -14.70 27.86 12.86
N SER A 39 -13.90 28.92 12.68
CA SER A 39 -12.69 28.88 11.85
C SER A 39 -11.63 27.93 12.44
N HIS A 40 -11.39 28.00 13.76
CA HIS A 40 -10.46 27.07 14.42
C HIS A 40 -10.97 25.62 14.40
N ALA A 41 -12.26 25.42 14.69
CA ALA A 41 -12.89 24.11 14.63
C ALA A 41 -12.81 23.52 13.22
N ALA A 42 -12.96 24.34 12.18
CA ALA A 42 -12.85 23.90 10.79
C ALA A 42 -11.47 23.29 10.53
N VAL A 43 -10.40 24.02 10.84
CA VAL A 43 -9.02 23.57 10.68
C VAL A 43 -8.75 22.28 11.47
N ALA A 44 -9.18 22.22 12.74
CA ALA A 44 -8.98 21.05 13.58
C ALA A 44 -9.69 19.80 13.02
N ILE A 45 -10.94 19.93 12.57
CA ILE A 45 -11.70 18.83 11.96
C ILE A 45 -11.03 18.37 10.66
N GLN A 46 -10.59 19.30 9.81
CA GLN A 46 -9.92 18.96 8.57
C GLN A 46 -8.60 18.22 8.82
N ASN A 47 -7.79 18.69 9.76
CA ASN A 47 -6.55 18.01 10.15
C ASN A 47 -6.84 16.61 10.68
N ALA A 48 -7.84 16.44 11.54
CA ALA A 48 -8.23 15.13 12.06
C ALA A 48 -8.67 14.18 10.93
N ARG A 49 -9.48 14.67 9.97
CA ARG A 49 -9.90 13.89 8.79
C ARG A 49 -8.72 13.50 7.90
N GLN A 50 -7.77 14.41 7.67
CA GLN A 50 -6.58 14.14 6.87
C GLN A 50 -5.66 13.13 7.55
N THR A 51 -5.42 13.27 8.86
CA THR A 51 -4.63 12.31 9.64
C THR A 51 -5.27 10.92 9.63
N GLU A 52 -6.59 10.82 9.79
CA GLU A 52 -7.29 9.55 9.74
C GLU A 52 -7.23 8.92 8.34
N ALA A 53 -7.40 9.71 7.28
CA ALA A 53 -7.25 9.22 5.91
C ALA A 53 -5.84 8.72 5.63
N LEU A 54 -4.82 9.44 6.10
CA LEU A 54 -3.41 9.05 5.98
C LEU A 54 -3.13 7.75 6.74
N ARG A 55 -3.62 7.63 7.99
CA ARG A 55 -3.49 6.41 8.79
C ARG A 55 -4.13 5.20 8.10
N LYS A 56 -5.32 5.37 7.51
CA LYS A 56 -5.98 4.31 6.74
C LYS A 56 -5.18 3.91 5.50
N ALA A 57 -4.64 4.89 4.76
CA ALA A 57 -3.81 4.63 3.60
C ALA A 57 -2.54 3.84 3.96
N TYR A 58 -1.86 4.20 5.06
CA TYR A 58 -0.70 3.45 5.55
C TYR A 58 -1.06 2.02 5.97
N ALA A 59 -2.19 1.82 6.67
CA ALA A 59 -2.63 0.49 7.06
C ALA A 59 -2.94 -0.41 5.85
N GLU A 60 -3.56 0.15 4.80
CA GLU A 60 -3.81 -0.59 3.57
C GLU A 60 -2.51 -0.89 2.80
N LEU A 61 -1.57 0.06 2.77
CA LEU A 61 -0.26 -0.15 2.15
C LEU A 61 0.52 -1.27 2.85
N ASP A 62 0.57 -1.27 4.19
CA ASP A 62 1.22 -2.33 4.98
C ASP A 62 0.59 -3.71 4.71
N LYS A 63 -0.74 -3.75 4.61
CA LYS A 63 -1.46 -4.99 4.26
C LYS A 63 -1.11 -5.47 2.85
N LEU A 64 -1.08 -4.57 1.86
CA LEU A 64 -0.72 -4.91 0.49
C LEU A 64 0.74 -5.37 0.38
N ASP A 65 1.65 -4.74 1.13
CA ASP A 65 3.06 -5.12 1.15
C ASP A 65 3.28 -6.50 1.77
N LYS A 66 2.54 -6.82 2.85
CA LYS A 66 2.50 -8.18 3.43
C LYS A 66 1.97 -9.20 2.43
N LEU A 67 0.83 -8.93 1.78
CA LEU A 67 0.25 -9.82 0.78
C LEU A 67 1.19 -10.06 -0.41
N LYS A 68 1.86 -9.00 -0.89
CA LYS A 68 2.88 -9.09 -1.95
C LYS A 68 4.03 -9.98 -1.50
N THR A 69 4.51 -9.80 -0.27
CA THR A 69 5.63 -10.56 0.30
C THR A 69 5.29 -12.04 0.44
N ASP A 70 4.09 -12.34 0.96
CA ASP A 70 3.61 -13.72 1.11
C ASP A 70 3.41 -14.39 -0.25
N PHE A 71 2.81 -13.68 -1.21
CA PHE A 71 2.63 -14.17 -2.58
C PHE A 71 3.97 -14.53 -3.24
N ILE A 72 4.98 -13.66 -3.16
CA ILE A 72 6.32 -13.93 -3.71
C ILE A 72 6.94 -15.15 -3.04
N ALA A 73 6.85 -15.27 -1.71
CA ALA A 73 7.40 -16.40 -1.00
C ALA A 73 6.77 -17.73 -1.46
N VAL A 74 5.44 -17.80 -1.47
CA VAL A 74 4.70 -19.00 -1.90
C VAL A 74 5.02 -19.33 -3.36
N ALA A 75 4.92 -18.36 -4.27
CA ALA A 75 5.18 -18.57 -5.69
C ALA A 75 6.60 -19.10 -5.93
N SER A 76 7.62 -18.52 -5.29
CA SER A 76 9.01 -18.97 -5.44
C SER A 76 9.24 -20.39 -4.90
N HIS A 77 8.59 -20.76 -3.79
CA HIS A 77 8.65 -22.12 -3.28
C HIS A 77 8.00 -23.12 -4.23
N GLU A 78 6.79 -22.82 -4.71
CA GLU A 78 6.05 -23.68 -5.64
C GLU A 78 6.74 -23.83 -7.00
N LEU A 79 7.45 -22.79 -7.47
CA LEU A 79 8.22 -22.84 -8.72
C LEU A 79 9.53 -23.62 -8.60
N ARG A 80 10.15 -23.68 -7.41
CA ARG A 80 11.42 -24.40 -7.20
C ARG A 80 11.29 -25.90 -7.46
N THR A 81 10.17 -26.50 -7.07
CA THR A 81 9.91 -27.94 -7.22
C THR A 81 9.86 -28.38 -8.69
N PRO A 82 8.99 -27.84 -9.57
CA PRO A 82 8.96 -28.21 -10.99
C PRO A 82 10.25 -27.80 -11.70
N LEU A 83 10.90 -26.70 -11.29
CA LEU A 83 12.18 -26.31 -11.87
C LEU A 83 13.30 -27.32 -11.57
N SER A 84 13.33 -27.87 -10.35
CA SER A 84 14.27 -28.93 -9.98
C SER A 84 14.08 -30.18 -10.83
N VAL A 85 12.84 -30.51 -11.19
CA VAL A 85 12.51 -31.62 -12.10
C VAL A 85 13.02 -31.33 -13.52
N ILE A 86 12.78 -30.13 -14.05
CA ILE A 86 13.28 -29.72 -15.37
C ILE A 86 14.81 -29.77 -15.43
N LEU A 87 15.49 -29.23 -14.41
CA LEU A 87 16.94 -29.28 -14.29
C LEU A 87 17.45 -30.72 -14.28
N GLY A 88 16.84 -31.59 -13.47
CA GLY A 88 17.22 -33.01 -13.38
C GLY A 88 17.11 -33.75 -14.71
N TYR A 89 15.98 -33.61 -15.43
CA TYR A 89 15.81 -34.26 -16.72
C TYR A 89 16.71 -33.67 -17.81
N ALA A 90 16.91 -32.35 -17.84
CA ALA A 90 17.81 -31.72 -18.79
C ALA A 90 19.27 -32.18 -18.57
N SER A 91 19.73 -32.24 -17.32
CA SER A 91 21.03 -32.81 -16.96
C SER A 91 21.16 -34.27 -17.38
N PHE A 92 20.14 -35.09 -17.10
CA PHE A 92 20.14 -36.50 -17.50
C PHE A 92 20.24 -36.68 -19.01
N LEU A 93 19.46 -35.92 -19.81
CA LEU A 93 19.52 -35.99 -21.26
C LEU A 93 20.84 -35.49 -21.83
N MET A 94 21.46 -34.49 -21.20
CA MET A 94 22.81 -34.03 -21.60
C MET A 94 23.89 -35.10 -21.38
N GLU A 95 23.74 -35.95 -20.34
CA GLU A 95 24.69 -37.03 -20.04
C GLU A 95 24.44 -38.29 -20.88
N ASP A 96 23.17 -38.63 -21.16
CA ASP A 96 22.77 -39.90 -21.79
C ASP A 96 22.67 -39.83 -23.32
N THR A 97 22.70 -38.63 -23.91
CA THR A 97 22.53 -38.42 -25.36
C THR A 97 23.64 -37.58 -25.99
N GLU A 98 23.88 -37.80 -27.28
CA GLU A 98 24.82 -37.02 -28.11
C GLU A 98 24.10 -36.34 -29.28
N GLY A 99 24.77 -35.38 -29.92
CA GLY A 99 24.26 -34.66 -31.08
C GLY A 99 23.11 -33.70 -30.73
N GLU A 100 22.13 -33.60 -31.62
CA GLU A 100 21.05 -32.60 -31.55
C GLU A 100 20.26 -32.63 -30.23
N VAL A 101 20.05 -33.82 -29.65
CA VAL A 101 19.31 -33.96 -28.38
C VAL A 101 20.08 -33.36 -27.20
N SER A 102 21.41 -33.53 -27.17
CA SER A 102 22.28 -32.96 -26.13
C SER A 102 22.33 -31.43 -26.23
N GLU A 103 22.38 -30.89 -27.45
CA GLU A 103 22.34 -29.43 -27.69
C GLU A 103 21.01 -28.81 -27.24
N LEU A 104 19.88 -29.46 -27.55
CA LEU A 104 18.56 -29.05 -27.08
C LEU A 104 18.45 -29.12 -25.55
N ALA A 105 18.94 -30.19 -24.93
CA ALA A 105 18.96 -30.35 -23.49
C ALA A 105 19.82 -29.27 -22.81
N SER A 106 20.95 -28.88 -23.41
CA SER A 106 21.78 -27.77 -22.95
C SER A 106 21.05 -26.43 -22.98
N ALA A 107 20.29 -26.15 -24.05
CA ALA A 107 19.48 -24.94 -24.13
C ALA A 107 18.39 -24.88 -23.04
N VAL A 108 17.73 -26.01 -22.77
CA VAL A 108 16.74 -26.13 -21.68
C VAL A 108 17.40 -25.93 -20.32
N LEU A 109 18.56 -26.57 -20.07
CA LEU A 109 19.30 -26.43 -18.82
C LEU A 109 19.69 -24.98 -18.54
N ASN A 110 20.26 -24.29 -19.54
CA ASN A 110 20.65 -22.89 -19.41
C ASN A 110 19.45 -21.99 -19.10
N SER A 111 18.31 -22.22 -19.76
CA SER A 111 17.07 -21.47 -19.52
C SER A 111 16.52 -21.72 -18.11
N ALA A 112 16.55 -22.97 -17.65
CA ALA A 112 16.13 -23.35 -16.30
C ALA A 112 17.04 -22.74 -15.21
N LEU A 113 18.35 -22.66 -15.44
CA LEU A 113 19.30 -22.00 -14.54
C LEU A 113 19.06 -20.49 -14.47
N GLN A 114 18.75 -19.84 -15.59
CA GLN A 114 18.36 -18.42 -15.62
C GLN A 114 17.08 -18.19 -14.82
N LEU A 115 16.07 -19.04 -15.00
CA LEU A 115 14.82 -18.95 -14.23
C LEU A 115 15.06 -19.14 -12.73
N ARG A 116 15.98 -20.03 -12.35
CA ARG A 116 16.35 -20.24 -10.94
C ARG A 116 16.95 -18.96 -10.35
N SER A 117 17.87 -18.31 -11.05
CA SER A 117 18.46 -17.03 -10.61
C SER A 117 17.39 -15.96 -10.44
N LEU A 118 16.45 -15.83 -11.38
CA LEU A 118 15.36 -14.85 -11.27
C LEU A 118 14.48 -15.11 -10.05
N ILE A 119 14.16 -16.37 -9.77
CA ILE A 119 13.38 -16.75 -8.58
C ILE A 119 14.15 -16.40 -7.30
N GLU A 120 15.46 -16.68 -7.26
CA GLU A 120 16.34 -16.35 -6.14
C GLU A 120 16.42 -14.83 -5.92
N ASP A 121 16.60 -14.05 -6.99
CA ASP A 121 16.64 -12.58 -6.96
C ASP A 121 15.31 -11.99 -6.47
N MET A 122 14.17 -12.52 -6.93
CA MET A 122 12.85 -12.13 -6.46
C MET A 122 12.66 -12.41 -4.96
N THR A 123 13.22 -13.51 -4.45
CA THR A 123 13.19 -13.78 -3.00
C THR A 123 14.18 -12.92 -2.21
N ASN A 124 15.33 -12.56 -2.80
CA ASN A 124 16.35 -11.77 -2.13
C ASN A 124 15.97 -10.29 -2.00
N LEU A 125 15.21 -9.73 -2.95
CA LEU A 125 14.62 -8.40 -2.87
C LEU A 125 13.78 -8.20 -1.59
N ARG A 126 13.24 -9.28 -1.01
CA ARG A 126 12.54 -9.25 0.29
C ARG A 126 13.44 -8.77 1.44
N PHE A 127 14.74 -9.01 1.37
CA PHE A 127 15.67 -8.69 2.46
C PHE A 127 16.25 -7.28 2.37
N LEU A 128 16.12 -6.58 1.22
CA LEU A 128 16.63 -5.22 1.05
C LEU A 128 15.73 -4.14 1.66
N HIS A 129 14.48 -4.45 1.98
CA HIS A 129 13.52 -3.49 2.57
C HIS A 129 13.33 -3.65 4.09
N GLN A 130 14.09 -4.51 4.76
CA GLN A 130 14.04 -4.72 6.22
C GLN A 130 15.20 -4.04 6.99
N GLY A 131 16.01 -3.21 6.33
CA GLY A 131 17.12 -2.45 6.92
C GLY A 131 16.82 -0.97 7.07
#